data_AF-A0A819DV71-F1
#
_entry.id   AF-A0A819DV71-F1
#
_cell.length_a   1.000
_cell.length_b   1.000
_cell.length_c   1.000
_cell.angle_alpha   90.00
_cell.angle_beta   90.00
_cell.angle_gamma   90.00
#
_symmetry.space_group_name_H-M   'P 1'
#
loop_
_entity.id
_entity.type
_entity.pdbx_description
1 polymer ?
#
loop_
_entity_poly.entity_id
_entity_poly.type
_entity_poly.pdbx_seq_one_letter_code
_entity_poly.pdbx_strand_id
1 'polypeptide(L)'
;MSENIELQTPRENARLVMPDSQDSKTIRPIIGYAQEPLLPLVDACKPLVSIIFNILVYVSIALENTPDNPSDGLTSDESASIHLYTMEWNDGHRSLYSILNETLRKADREQLKPWFKYLKLLLTGLVKIQCAPQQTVWRGIRKDLSSEFPRGTQIAVGVYAVRYSSFK
;
A
#
# COMPACT_ATOMS: atom_id res chain seq x y z
N MET A 1 -37.46 -17.63 -27.31
CA MET A 1 -36.00 -17.41 -27.21
C MET A 1 -35.77 -15.91 -27.18
N SER A 2 -35.66 -15.34 -25.98
CA SER A 2 -35.20 -13.96 -25.76
C SER A 2 -34.61 -13.93 -24.35
N GLU A 3 -33.28 -14.06 -24.22
CA GLU A 3 -32.58 -13.84 -22.96
C GLU A 3 -32.54 -12.34 -22.66
N ASN A 4 -33.08 -11.95 -21.50
CA ASN A 4 -32.90 -10.62 -20.93
C ASN A 4 -31.47 -10.53 -20.37
N ILE A 5 -30.62 -9.74 -21.02
CA ILE A 5 -29.30 -9.39 -20.50
C ILE A 5 -29.51 -8.32 -19.43
N GLU A 6 -29.47 -8.74 -18.16
CA GLU A 6 -29.50 -7.85 -17.02
C GLU A 6 -28.15 -7.11 -16.94
N LEU A 7 -28.16 -5.82 -17.29
CA LEU A 7 -27.02 -4.92 -17.21
C LEU A 7 -26.58 -4.81 -15.74
N GLN A 8 -25.43 -5.40 -15.41
CA GLN A 8 -24.81 -5.25 -14.10
C GLN A 8 -24.60 -3.76 -13.80
N THR A 9 -25.35 -3.24 -12.84
CA THR A 9 -25.16 -1.90 -12.29
C THR A 9 -23.72 -1.74 -11.79
N PRO A 10 -23.02 -0.62 -12.09
CA PRO A 10 -21.68 -0.38 -11.58
C PRO A 10 -21.71 -0.46 -10.05
N ARG A 11 -20.88 -1.31 -9.47
CA ARG A 11 -20.69 -1.36 -8.01
C ARG A 11 -20.19 0.01 -7.57
N GLU A 12 -21.05 0.80 -6.94
CA GLU A 12 -20.63 2.02 -6.26
C GLU A 12 -19.55 1.65 -5.25
N ASN A 13 -18.36 2.20 -5.45
CA ASN A 13 -17.24 2.00 -4.54
C ASN A 13 -17.55 2.74 -3.23
N ALA A 14 -18.17 2.03 -2.28
CA ALA A 14 -18.41 2.49 -0.90
C ALA A 14 -17.12 2.79 -0.08
N ARG A 15 -15.96 2.86 -0.74
CA ARG A 15 -14.64 3.09 -0.14
C ARG A 15 -14.43 4.54 0.32
N LEU A 16 -15.28 5.49 -0.06
CA LEU A 16 -15.02 6.93 0.13
C LEU A 16 -15.86 7.62 1.21
N VAL A 17 -16.91 6.99 1.73
CA VAL A 17 -17.77 7.63 2.73
C VAL A 17 -18.17 6.61 3.79
N MET A 18 -17.56 6.71 4.98
CA MET A 18 -18.15 6.19 6.21
C MET A 18 -18.28 7.35 7.21
N PRO A 19 -19.37 7.40 8.00
CA PRO A 19 -19.65 8.50 8.89
C PRO A 19 -18.79 8.44 10.15
N ASP A 20 -18.47 9.62 10.66
CA ASP A 20 -17.64 9.90 11.83
C ASP A 20 -17.92 8.98 13.03
N SER A 21 -16.97 8.08 13.33
CA SER A 21 -16.80 7.56 14.68
C SER A 21 -15.85 8.49 15.43
N GLN A 22 -16.40 9.21 16.40
CA GLN A 22 -15.72 10.16 17.28
C GLN A 22 -14.50 9.51 17.97
N ASP A 23 -13.41 10.29 18.12
CA ASP A 23 -12.10 9.97 18.71
C ASP A 23 -11.00 9.36 17.82
N SER A 24 -10.93 9.77 16.55
CA SER A 24 -9.68 9.67 15.78
C SER A 24 -9.27 11.05 15.29
N LYS A 25 -8.02 11.47 15.53
CA LYS A 25 -7.43 12.62 14.80
C LYS A 25 -7.63 12.32 13.32
N THR A 26 -8.55 13.00 12.65
CA THR A 26 -8.86 12.74 11.24
C THR A 26 -7.61 13.01 10.41
N ILE A 27 -6.90 11.94 10.10
CA ILE A 27 -5.66 12.00 9.34
C ILE A 27 -6.05 12.39 7.91
N ARG A 28 -5.57 13.56 7.44
CA ARG A 28 -5.90 14.04 6.09
C ARG A 28 -5.44 13.03 5.01
N PRO A 29 -6.26 12.83 3.96
CA PRO A 29 -5.91 11.96 2.84
C PRO A 29 -4.64 12.45 2.14
N ILE A 30 -3.84 11.51 1.63
CA ILE A 30 -2.59 11.81 0.93
C ILE A 30 -2.92 11.96 -0.55
N ILE A 31 -2.99 13.20 -1.04
CA ILE A 31 -3.39 13.48 -2.43
C ILE A 31 -2.19 13.88 -3.29
N GLY A 32 -1.13 14.41 -2.68
CA GLY A 32 0.01 15.01 -3.40
C GLY A 32 0.75 14.04 -4.33
N TYR A 33 0.80 12.74 -4.00
CA TYR A 33 1.44 11.74 -4.85
C TYR A 33 0.78 11.60 -6.23
N ALA A 34 -0.53 11.88 -6.35
CA ALA A 34 -1.26 11.69 -7.60
C ALA A 34 -0.76 12.61 -8.72
N GLN A 35 -0.25 13.78 -8.35
CA GLN A 35 0.27 14.82 -9.25
C GLN A 35 1.71 14.57 -9.69
N GLU A 36 2.43 13.63 -9.05
CA GLU A 36 3.78 13.28 -9.49
C GLU A 36 3.73 12.52 -10.83
N PRO A 37 4.72 12.76 -11.71
CA PRO A 37 4.88 11.95 -12.91
C PRO A 37 5.23 10.51 -12.54
N LEU A 38 4.85 9.56 -13.39
CA LEU A 38 5.34 8.20 -13.29
C LEU A 38 6.82 8.19 -13.74
N LEU A 39 7.70 7.68 -12.88
CA LEU A 39 9.15 7.69 -13.08
C LEU A 39 9.71 6.28 -12.90
N PRO A 40 10.87 5.96 -13.52
CA PRO A 40 11.62 4.75 -13.22
C PRO A 40 11.95 4.63 -11.72
N LEU A 41 12.10 3.40 -11.22
CA LEU A 41 12.26 3.13 -9.79
C LEU A 41 13.46 3.89 -9.19
N VAL A 42 14.59 3.92 -9.90
CA VAL A 42 15.80 4.65 -9.50
C VAL A 42 15.50 6.13 -9.27
N ASP A 43 14.78 6.76 -10.18
CA ASP A 43 14.43 8.19 -10.10
C ASP A 43 13.38 8.46 -9.02
N ALA A 44 12.43 7.56 -8.85
CA ALA A 44 11.41 7.64 -7.82
C ALA A 44 12.00 7.57 -6.41
N CYS A 45 13.12 6.84 -6.24
CA CYS A 45 13.81 6.70 -4.96
C CYS A 45 14.90 7.75 -4.68
N LYS A 46 15.29 8.59 -5.66
CA LYS A 46 16.29 9.66 -5.45
C LYS A 46 16.01 10.57 -4.23
N PRO A 47 14.78 11.03 -3.97
CA PRO A 47 14.50 11.87 -2.80
C PRO A 47 14.63 11.14 -1.46
N LEU A 48 14.71 9.81 -1.48
CA LEU A 48 14.77 8.97 -0.27
C LEU A 48 16.20 8.64 0.15
N VAL A 49 17.21 9.00 -0.64
CA VAL A 49 18.62 8.68 -0.38
C VAL A 49 19.12 9.23 0.97
N SER A 50 18.61 10.38 1.40
CA SER A 50 18.95 10.97 2.71
C SER A 50 18.11 10.44 3.87
N ILE A 51 17.09 9.61 3.61
CA ILE A 51 16.12 9.13 4.59
C ILE A 51 16.32 7.64 4.87
N ILE A 52 16.61 6.87 3.83
CA ILE A 52 16.72 5.41 3.88
C ILE A 52 18.16 5.01 3.59
N PHE A 53 18.72 4.22 4.51
CA PHE A 53 20.06 3.68 4.39
C PHE A 53 20.19 2.79 3.15
N ASN A 54 21.21 3.07 2.34
CA ASN A 54 21.60 2.31 1.14
C ASN A 54 20.47 2.05 0.14
N ILE A 55 19.44 2.91 0.07
CA ILE A 55 18.26 2.66 -0.77
C ILE A 55 18.58 2.33 -2.23
N LEU A 56 19.59 2.99 -2.83
CA LEU A 56 19.95 2.73 -4.23
C LEU A 56 20.51 1.33 -4.45
N VAL A 57 21.23 0.76 -3.47
CA VAL A 57 21.72 -0.62 -3.55
C VAL A 57 20.55 -1.59 -3.58
N TYR A 58 19.58 -1.39 -2.69
CA TYR A 58 18.40 -2.24 -2.64
C TYR A 58 17.45 -2.03 -3.83
N VAL A 59 17.42 -0.84 -4.42
CA VAL A 59 16.74 -0.59 -5.70
C VAL A 59 17.38 -1.43 -6.81
N SER A 60 18.71 -1.46 -6.91
CA SER A 60 19.40 -2.32 -7.89
C SER A 60 19.07 -3.79 -7.68
N ILE A 61 19.13 -4.26 -6.42
CA ILE A 61 18.76 -5.65 -6.08
C ILE A 61 17.30 -5.94 -6.48
N ALA A 62 16.38 -5.01 -6.24
CA ALA A 62 14.97 -5.20 -6.60
C ALA A 62 14.77 -5.28 -8.12
N LEU A 63 15.49 -4.46 -8.89
CA LEU A 63 15.47 -4.48 -10.35
C LEU A 63 16.07 -5.78 -10.89
N GLU A 64 17.23 -6.20 -10.39
CA GLU A 64 17.91 -7.44 -10.81
C GLU A 64 17.08 -8.70 -10.54
N ASN A 65 16.28 -8.70 -9.46
CA ASN A 65 15.38 -9.81 -9.12
C ASN A 65 14.00 -9.71 -9.79
N THR A 66 13.76 -8.68 -10.59
CA THR A 66 12.50 -8.47 -11.31
C THR A 66 12.70 -8.78 -12.79
N PRO A 67 11.87 -9.66 -13.40
CA PRO A 67 11.94 -9.90 -14.84
C PRO A 67 11.67 -8.64 -15.66
N ASP A 68 12.42 -8.45 -16.76
CA ASP A 68 12.24 -7.30 -17.66
C ASP A 68 10.83 -7.22 -18.27
N ASN A 69 10.16 -8.37 -18.43
CA ASN A 69 8.81 -8.45 -18.97
C ASN A 69 7.89 -9.29 -18.06
N PRO A 70 7.31 -8.69 -17.01
CA PRO A 70 6.34 -9.34 -16.14
C PRO A 70 5.11 -9.81 -16.93
N SER A 71 4.60 -11.01 -16.62
CA SER A 71 3.46 -11.61 -17.32
C SER A 71 2.08 -11.06 -16.87
N ASP A 72 2.07 -10.18 -15.89
CA ASP A 72 0.89 -9.66 -15.18
C ASP A 72 0.48 -8.24 -15.63
N GLY A 73 1.11 -7.71 -16.69
CA GLY A 73 0.82 -6.37 -17.21
C GLY A 73 1.45 -5.23 -16.40
N LEU A 74 2.29 -5.56 -15.40
CA LEU A 74 3.15 -4.59 -14.75
C LEU A 74 4.37 -4.28 -15.62
N THR A 75 4.85 -3.05 -15.52
CA THR A 75 6.20 -2.72 -15.97
C THR A 75 7.24 -3.30 -15.00
N SER A 76 8.48 -3.50 -15.47
CA SER A 76 9.58 -3.95 -14.60
C SER A 76 9.75 -3.01 -13.40
N ASP A 77 9.70 -1.68 -13.59
CA ASP A 77 9.78 -0.71 -12.49
C ASP A 77 8.63 -0.81 -11.48
N GLU A 78 7.40 -1.05 -11.93
CA GLU A 78 6.25 -1.24 -11.03
C GLU A 78 6.40 -2.52 -10.20
N SER A 79 6.78 -3.63 -10.84
CA SER A 79 7.00 -4.90 -10.16
C SER A 79 8.17 -4.81 -9.17
N ALA A 80 9.28 -4.19 -9.59
CA ALA A 80 10.43 -3.95 -8.74
C ALA A 80 10.09 -3.02 -7.56
N SER A 81 9.18 -2.05 -7.73
CA SER A 81 8.73 -1.19 -6.63
C SER A 81 7.97 -1.96 -5.55
N ILE A 82 7.18 -2.97 -5.94
CA ILE A 82 6.47 -3.88 -5.04
C ILE A 82 7.45 -4.83 -4.36
N HIS A 83 8.39 -5.40 -5.13
CA HIS A 83 9.46 -6.23 -4.59
C HIS A 83 10.23 -5.47 -3.50
N LEU A 84 10.69 -4.26 -3.79
CA LEU A 84 11.36 -3.36 -2.85
C LEU A 84 10.54 -3.07 -1.59
N TYR A 85 9.21 -2.95 -1.72
CA TYR A 85 8.31 -2.77 -0.57
C TYR A 85 8.23 -4.00 0.33
N THR A 86 8.50 -5.19 -0.19
CA THR A 86 8.43 -6.47 0.55
C THR A 86 9.79 -6.99 1.00
N MET A 87 10.88 -6.39 0.52
CA MET A 87 12.25 -6.79 0.88
C MET A 87 12.59 -6.43 2.33
N GLU A 88 13.30 -7.34 2.98
CA GLU A 88 13.90 -7.14 4.31
C GLU A 88 15.36 -6.69 4.18
N TRP A 89 15.80 -5.83 5.10
CA TRP A 89 17.18 -5.37 5.17
C TRP A 89 17.92 -6.29 6.14
N ASN A 90 19.01 -6.90 5.67
CA ASN A 90 19.77 -7.91 6.44
C ASN A 90 20.91 -7.33 7.28
N ASP A 91 21.09 -6.01 7.25
CA ASP A 91 22.20 -5.26 7.86
C ASP A 91 21.83 -4.61 9.20
N GLY A 92 20.66 -4.96 9.77
CA GLY A 92 20.17 -4.38 11.02
C GLY A 92 19.56 -2.98 10.87
N HIS A 93 19.51 -2.43 9.65
CA HIS A 93 18.83 -1.18 9.38
C HIS A 93 17.33 -1.40 9.10
N ARG A 94 16.56 -0.33 9.28
CA ARG A 94 15.12 -0.37 8.98
C ARG A 94 14.90 -0.34 7.47
N SER A 95 14.16 -1.32 6.96
CA SER A 95 13.79 -1.40 5.54
C SER A 95 12.92 -0.22 5.09
N LEU A 96 12.82 -0.03 3.77
CA LEU A 96 11.93 0.96 3.16
C LEU A 96 10.50 0.84 3.69
N TYR A 97 9.96 -0.39 3.75
CA TYR A 97 8.64 -0.70 4.28
C TYR A 97 8.43 -0.16 5.69
N SER A 98 9.43 -0.38 6.56
CA SER A 98 9.35 -0.04 7.97
C SER A 98 9.26 1.48 8.16
N ILE A 99 10.12 2.23 7.47
CA ILE A 99 10.18 3.69 7.56
C ILE A 99 8.96 4.33 6.87
N LEU A 100 8.54 3.82 5.72
CA LEU A 100 7.35 4.31 5.02
C LEU A 100 6.09 4.15 5.87
N ASN A 101 5.85 2.96 6.42
CA ASN A 101 4.66 2.72 7.25
C ASN A 101 4.67 3.46 8.58
N GLU A 102 5.84 3.80 9.12
CA GLU A 102 5.93 4.73 10.25
C GLU A 102 5.54 6.14 9.81
N THR A 103 6.08 6.62 8.69
CA THR A 103 5.83 7.97 8.16
C THR A 103 4.36 8.16 7.79
N LEU A 104 3.71 7.16 7.19
CA LEU A 104 2.29 7.19 6.86
C LEU A 104 1.38 7.35 8.09
N ARG A 105 1.81 6.83 9.24
CA ARG A 105 1.10 6.92 10.53
C ARG A 105 1.28 8.27 11.22
N LYS A 106 2.27 9.08 10.83
CA LYS A 106 2.48 10.42 11.39
C LYS A 106 1.42 11.39 10.86
N ALA A 107 0.96 12.28 11.74
CA ALA A 107 0.01 13.33 11.38
C ALA A 107 0.64 14.40 10.46
N ASP A 108 1.96 14.57 10.56
CA ASP A 108 2.71 15.50 9.73
C ASP A 108 2.84 14.98 8.30
N ARG A 109 2.14 15.65 7.37
CA ARG A 109 2.12 15.29 5.95
C ARG A 109 3.29 15.86 5.17
N GLU A 110 4.03 16.81 5.72
CA GLU A 110 5.22 17.37 5.07
C GLU A 110 6.33 16.32 4.96
N GLN A 111 6.43 15.44 5.97
CA GLN A 111 7.36 14.29 5.96
C GLN A 111 7.08 13.28 4.83
N LEU A 112 5.88 13.30 4.23
CA LEU A 112 5.53 12.41 3.11
C LEU A 112 5.92 12.96 1.74
N LYS A 113 6.23 14.26 1.62
CA LYS A 113 6.58 14.85 0.31
C LYS A 113 7.72 14.12 -0.41
N PRO A 114 8.82 13.71 0.24
CA PRO A 114 9.89 12.95 -0.42
C PRO A 114 9.43 11.59 -0.97
N TRP A 115 8.34 11.03 -0.42
CA TRP A 115 7.83 9.71 -0.78
C TRP A 115 6.86 9.74 -1.95
N PHE A 116 6.38 10.91 -2.39
CA PHE A 116 5.33 11.01 -3.38
C PHE A 116 5.69 10.33 -4.72
N LYS A 117 6.92 10.47 -5.19
CA LYS A 117 7.39 9.81 -6.42
C LYS A 117 7.38 8.29 -6.30
N TYR A 118 7.90 7.76 -5.19
CA TYR A 118 7.86 6.32 -4.93
C TYR A 118 6.43 5.80 -4.74
N LEU A 119 5.58 6.53 -3.99
CA LEU A 119 4.17 6.18 -3.79
C LEU A 119 3.39 6.18 -5.10
N LYS A 120 3.67 7.13 -6.02
CA LYS A 120 3.08 7.14 -7.35
C LYS A 120 3.37 5.85 -8.10
N LEU A 121 4.62 5.40 -8.14
CA LEU A 121 5.03 4.17 -8.81
C LEU A 121 4.41 2.93 -8.16
N LEU A 122 4.57 2.78 -6.84
CA LEU A 122 4.06 1.65 -6.07
C LEU A 122 2.54 1.50 -6.20
N LEU A 123 1.78 2.59 -6.01
CA LEU A 123 0.32 2.54 -6.07
C LEU A 123 -0.18 2.32 -7.50
N THR A 124 0.52 2.82 -8.52
CA THR A 124 0.18 2.53 -9.93
C THR A 124 0.33 1.04 -10.22
N GLY A 125 1.41 0.41 -9.76
CA GLY A 125 1.58 -1.05 -9.86
C GLY A 125 0.48 -1.81 -9.12
N LEU A 126 0.24 -1.48 -7.85
CA LEU A 126 -0.76 -2.17 -7.03
C LEU A 126 -2.19 -2.11 -7.61
N VAL A 127 -2.56 -1.03 -8.30
CA VAL A 127 -3.89 -0.90 -8.94
C VAL A 127 -4.04 -1.83 -10.16
N LYS A 128 -2.93 -2.19 -10.82
CA LYS A 128 -2.95 -3.12 -11.96
C LYS A 128 -3.07 -4.59 -11.55
N ILE A 129 -2.65 -4.92 -10.32
CA ILE A 129 -2.73 -6.28 -9.81
C ILE A 129 -4.20 -6.72 -9.74
N GLN A 130 -4.47 -7.91 -10.28
CA GLN A 130 -5.82 -8.49 -10.24
C GLN A 130 -6.29 -8.64 -8.79
N CYS A 131 -7.52 -8.19 -8.53
CA CYS A 131 -8.13 -8.38 -7.22
C CYS A 131 -8.24 -9.87 -6.93
N ALA A 132 -7.61 -10.30 -5.84
CA ALA A 132 -7.75 -11.67 -5.37
C ALA A 132 -9.23 -11.95 -5.03
N PRO A 133 -9.71 -13.19 -5.25
CA PRO A 133 -11.02 -13.59 -4.80
C PRO A 133 -11.13 -13.44 -3.28
N GLN A 134 -12.36 -13.33 -2.78
CA GLN A 134 -12.60 -13.25 -1.34
C GLN A 134 -12.03 -14.48 -0.64
N GLN A 135 -11.05 -14.27 0.23
CA GLN A 135 -10.35 -15.32 0.96
C GLN A 135 -10.02 -14.86 2.37
N THR A 136 -9.90 -15.83 3.28
CA THR A 136 -9.46 -15.59 4.65
C THR A 136 -7.93 -15.51 4.68
N VAL A 137 -7.39 -14.38 5.13
CA VAL A 137 -5.96 -14.18 5.36
C VAL A 137 -5.68 -13.96 6.85
N TRP A 138 -4.48 -14.32 7.27
CA TRP A 138 -4.06 -14.22 8.68
C TRP A 138 -2.93 -13.20 8.81
N ARG A 139 -3.02 -12.34 9.82
CA ARG A 139 -1.95 -11.39 10.18
C ARG A 139 -1.60 -11.57 11.65
N GLY A 140 -0.41 -12.10 11.93
CA GLY A 140 0.12 -12.18 13.28
C GLY A 140 0.52 -10.80 13.81
N ILE A 141 0.14 -10.48 15.04
CA ILE A 141 0.53 -9.25 15.72
C ILE A 141 1.07 -9.62 17.10
N ARG A 142 2.20 -9.01 17.50
CA ARG A 142 2.86 -9.28 18.79
C ARG A 142 2.17 -8.60 19.98
N LYS A 143 1.28 -7.64 19.73
CA LYS A 143 0.53 -6.87 20.74
C LYS A 143 -0.83 -7.51 20.95
N ASP A 144 -1.29 -7.59 22.20
CA ASP A 144 -2.68 -7.91 22.51
C ASP A 144 -3.58 -6.73 22.12
N LEU A 145 -4.54 -7.00 21.24
CA LEU A 145 -5.48 -6.02 20.70
C LEU A 145 -6.93 -6.38 21.05
N SER A 146 -7.14 -7.34 21.96
CA SER A 146 -8.47 -7.85 22.34
C SER A 146 -9.39 -6.75 22.87
N SER A 147 -8.85 -5.79 23.63
CA SER A 147 -9.59 -4.66 24.18
C SER A 147 -9.88 -3.55 23.15
N GLU A 148 -9.07 -3.44 22.09
CA GLU A 148 -9.19 -2.42 21.04
C GLU A 148 -10.21 -2.82 19.97
N PHE A 149 -10.56 -4.12 19.88
CA PHE A 149 -11.43 -4.65 18.84
C PHE A 149 -12.59 -5.49 19.40
N PRO A 150 -13.58 -4.83 20.05
CA PRO A 150 -14.78 -5.52 20.48
C PRO A 150 -15.55 -6.08 19.28
N ARG A 151 -16.23 -7.21 19.50
CA ARG A 151 -16.94 -7.94 18.45
C ARG A 151 -18.00 -7.04 17.78
N GLY A 152 -18.05 -7.07 16.45
CA GLY A 152 -19.00 -6.27 15.66
C GLY A 152 -18.45 -4.90 15.22
N THR A 153 -17.24 -4.54 15.63
CA THR A 153 -16.59 -3.29 15.21
C THR A 153 -16.00 -3.43 13.82
N GLN A 154 -16.27 -2.46 12.93
CA GLN A 154 -15.55 -2.33 11.67
C GLN A 154 -14.23 -1.61 11.90
N ILE A 155 -13.15 -2.14 11.34
CA ILE A 155 -11.81 -1.61 11.57
C ILE A 155 -11.21 -1.27 10.22
N ALA A 156 -10.66 -0.06 10.10
CA ALA A 156 -9.79 0.33 9.00
C ALA A 156 -8.34 0.23 9.46
N VAL A 157 -7.53 -0.64 8.84
CA VAL A 157 -6.12 -0.81 9.19
C VAL A 157 -5.26 -0.19 8.09
N GLY A 158 -5.03 1.12 8.17
CA GLY A 158 -4.29 1.85 7.13
C GLY A 158 -5.03 1.85 5.77
N VAL A 159 -4.27 1.81 4.66
CA VAL A 159 -4.80 1.89 3.28
C VAL A 159 -5.68 0.68 2.88
N TYR A 160 -5.75 -0.36 3.73
CA TYR A 160 -6.54 -1.58 3.48
C TYR A 160 -7.57 -1.80 4.60
N ALA A 161 -8.84 -1.90 4.25
CA ALA A 161 -9.90 -2.29 5.16
C ALA A 161 -10.06 -3.81 5.17
N VAL A 162 -10.02 -4.44 6.36
CA VAL A 162 -10.27 -5.87 6.54
C VAL A 162 -11.45 -6.03 7.49
N ARG A 163 -12.48 -6.77 7.09
CA ARG A 163 -13.57 -7.15 8.00
C ARG A 163 -13.12 -8.33 8.85
N TYR A 164 -13.09 -8.13 10.17
CA TYR A 164 -12.77 -9.19 11.12
C TYR A 164 -14.03 -9.99 11.48
N SER A 165 -13.92 -11.31 11.42
CA SER A 165 -14.87 -12.24 12.06
C SER A 165 -14.07 -13.14 13.00
N SER A 166 -14.30 -13.00 14.30
CA SER A 166 -13.69 -13.87 15.32
C SER A 166 -14.45 -15.19 15.40
N PHE A 167 -13.72 -16.31 15.41
CA PHE A 167 -14.24 -17.65 15.70
C PHE A 167 -14.05 -17.98 17.18
N LYS A 168 -15.06 -18.65 17.76
CA LYS A 168 -15.03 -19.21 19.12
C LYS A 168 -14.29 -20.55 19.14
#